data_AF-A0A2J8M1G4-F1
#
_entry.id   AF-A0A2J8M1G4-F1
#
_cell.length_a   1.000
_cell.length_b   1.000
_cell.length_c   1.000
_cell.angle_alpha   90.00
_cell.angle_beta   90.00
_cell.angle_gamma   90.00
#
_symmetry.space_group_name_H-M   'P 1'
#
loop_
_entity.id
_entity.type
_entity.pdbx_description
1 polymer ?
#
loop_
_entity_poly.entity_id
_entity_poly.type
_entity_poly.pdbx_seq_one_letter_code
_entity_poly.pdbx_strand_id
1 'polypeptide(L)'
;IMMLSVLKNTKTPVKFWFLKNYLSPTFKDLPNNMIHQVPIKSLPQEWLWCETWCDDASKKRAKTIDLCNNPMTKEPKLEAAVRIVPEWQDYDQEIKQLQIRFQKEKETGALYKEKTKEPSREGPQKREEL
;
A
#
# COMPACT_ATOMS: atom_id res chain seq x y z
N ILE A 1 14.89 -7.73 -15.88
CA ILE A 1 14.55 -7.53 -17.31
C ILE A 1 13.66 -6.30 -17.53
N MET A 2 12.57 -6.08 -16.79
CA MET A 2 11.70 -4.89 -17.00
C MET A 2 12.36 -3.54 -16.66
N MET A 3 13.08 -3.44 -15.55
CA MET A 3 13.65 -2.16 -15.08
C MET A 3 14.75 -1.65 -16.03
N LEU A 4 15.61 -2.55 -16.52
CA LEU A 4 16.66 -2.21 -17.49
C LEU A 4 16.06 -1.74 -18.82
N SER A 5 14.93 -2.32 -19.23
CA SER A 5 14.21 -1.86 -20.44
C SER A 5 13.64 -0.46 -20.25
N VAL A 6 13.02 -0.18 -19.09
CA VAL A 6 12.49 1.15 -18.77
C VAL A 6 13.61 2.19 -18.68
N LEU A 7 14.74 1.86 -18.05
CA LEU A 7 15.91 2.75 -17.98
C LEU A 7 16.52 3.03 -19.36
N LYS A 8 16.51 2.06 -20.28
CA LYS A 8 17.07 2.24 -21.64
C LYS A 8 16.16 3.03 -22.59
N ASN A 9 14.84 3.04 -22.35
CA ASN A 9 13.86 3.59 -23.29
C ASN A 9 13.17 4.87 -22.80
N THR A 10 13.54 5.41 -21.62
CA THR A 10 12.96 6.65 -21.09
C THR A 10 14.03 7.75 -21.03
N LYS A 11 13.67 8.96 -21.49
CA LYS A 11 14.55 10.14 -21.46
C LYS A 11 14.54 10.87 -20.11
N THR A 12 13.54 10.60 -19.28
CA THR A 12 13.38 11.18 -17.95
C THR A 12 13.98 10.26 -16.88
N PRO A 13 14.61 10.80 -15.82
CA PRO A 13 15.15 9.97 -14.75
C PRO A 13 14.02 9.26 -13.99
N VAL A 14 13.97 7.92 -14.10
CA VAL A 14 12.97 7.08 -13.41
C VAL A 14 13.54 6.58 -12.08
N LYS A 15 12.81 6.85 -10.99
CA LYS A 15 13.15 6.36 -9.65
C LYS A 15 12.28 5.16 -9.31
N PHE A 16 12.90 3.99 -9.18
CA PHE A 16 12.20 2.77 -8.77
C PHE A 16 12.18 2.66 -7.24
N TRP A 17 10.98 2.45 -6.69
CA TRP A 17 10.77 2.16 -5.28
C TRP A 17 10.30 0.72 -5.15
N PHE A 18 11.00 -0.10 -4.37
CA PHE A 18 10.65 -1.50 -4.17
C PHE A 18 9.92 -1.68 -2.84
N LEU A 19 8.71 -2.23 -2.90
CA LEU A 19 7.96 -2.65 -1.71
C LEU A 19 8.32 -4.10 -1.40
N LYS A 20 9.12 -4.29 -0.33
CA LYS A 20 9.72 -5.57 0.12
C LYS A 20 8.72 -6.74 0.23
N ASN A 21 7.44 -6.44 0.50
CA ASN A 21 6.38 -7.44 0.69
C ASN A 21 5.85 -8.09 -0.60
N TYR A 22 6.05 -7.46 -1.76
CA TYR A 22 5.57 -7.98 -3.06
C TYR A 22 6.68 -8.60 -3.91
N LEU A 23 7.90 -8.67 -3.38
CA LEU A 23 9.03 -9.28 -4.04
C LEU A 23 9.11 -10.77 -3.68
N SER A 24 9.17 -11.63 -4.71
CA SER A 24 9.51 -13.04 -4.51
C SER A 24 10.90 -13.13 -3.84
N PRO A 25 11.21 -14.22 -3.09
CA PRO A 25 12.52 -14.40 -2.48
C PRO A 25 13.67 -14.19 -3.49
N THR A 26 13.52 -14.74 -4.69
CA THR A 26 14.45 -14.56 -5.82
C THR A 26 14.60 -13.10 -6.24
N PHE A 27 13.54 -12.29 -6.16
CA PHE A 27 13.59 -10.87 -6.47
C PHE A 27 14.13 -10.03 -5.31
N LYS A 28 14.18 -10.53 -4.08
CA LYS A 28 14.86 -9.85 -2.96
C LYS A 28 16.39 -9.93 -3.10
N ASP A 29 16.89 -11.04 -3.64
CA ASP A 29 18.33 -11.23 -3.89
C ASP A 29 18.81 -10.52 -5.16
N LEU A 30 17.90 -10.26 -6.09
CA LEU A 30 18.22 -9.65 -7.38
C LEU A 30 18.79 -8.22 -7.26
N PRO A 31 18.25 -7.31 -6.44
CA PRO A 31 18.89 -6.03 -6.14
C PRO A 31 20.30 -6.19 -5.54
N ASN A 32 20.49 -7.15 -4.64
CA ASN A 32 21.82 -7.40 -4.04
C ASN A 32 22.83 -7.82 -5.10
N ASN A 33 22.45 -8.71 -6.02
CA ASN A 33 23.28 -9.18 -7.12
C ASN A 33 23.51 -8.12 -8.22
N MET A 34 22.65 -7.11 -8.31
CA MET A 34 22.69 -6.07 -9.34
C MET A 34 23.23 -4.72 -8.82
N ILE A 35 23.72 -4.65 -7.59
CA ILE A 35 24.17 -3.39 -6.96
C ILE A 35 25.27 -2.66 -7.74
N HIS A 36 26.11 -3.41 -8.46
CA HIS A 36 27.17 -2.85 -9.31
C HIS A 36 26.69 -2.42 -10.70
N GLN A 37 25.53 -2.90 -11.14
CA GLN A 37 24.98 -2.65 -12.47
C GLN A 37 23.90 -1.57 -12.48
N VAL A 38 23.24 -1.37 -11.34
CA VAL A 38 22.17 -0.38 -11.15
C VAL A 38 22.49 0.42 -9.89
N PRO A 39 22.47 1.77 -9.94
CA PRO A 39 22.74 2.58 -8.76
C PRO A 39 21.63 2.41 -7.72
N ILE A 40 21.92 1.67 -6.66
CA ILE A 40 21.05 1.50 -5.49
C ILE A 40 21.47 2.51 -4.43
N LYS A 41 20.51 3.29 -3.93
CA LYS A 41 20.73 4.22 -2.81
C LYS A 41 20.20 3.61 -1.53
N SER A 42 21.06 3.51 -0.52
CA SER A 42 20.67 3.09 0.82
C SER A 42 19.91 4.21 1.51
N LEU A 43 18.85 3.85 2.22
CA LEU A 43 18.16 4.76 3.14
C LEU A 43 18.83 4.72 4.52
N PRO A 44 18.77 5.81 5.31
CA PRO A 44 19.19 5.79 6.71
C PRO A 44 18.45 4.72 7.52
N GLN A 45 19.12 4.17 8.55
CA GLN A 45 18.59 3.06 9.36
C GLN A 45 17.23 3.37 10.01
N GLU A 46 16.97 4.63 10.37
CA GLU A 46 15.70 5.08 10.94
C GLU A 46 14.46 4.81 10.07
N TRP A 47 14.64 4.54 8.77
CA TRP A 47 13.52 4.30 7.86
C TRP A 47 12.86 2.95 8.05
N LEU A 48 13.55 1.96 8.62
CA LEU A 48 13.02 0.61 8.78
C LEU A 48 13.51 -0.02 10.08
N TRP A 49 12.58 -0.33 10.98
CA TRP A 49 12.86 -1.04 12.23
C TRP A 49 12.16 -2.40 12.24
N CYS A 50 12.82 -3.44 12.76
CA CYS A 50 12.16 -4.70 13.10
C CYS A 50 12.75 -5.32 14.38
N GLU A 51 11.87 -5.89 15.20
CA GLU A 51 12.20 -6.39 16.54
C GLU A 51 13.31 -7.46 16.52
N THR A 52 13.33 -8.32 15.51
CA THR A 52 14.30 -9.42 15.42
C THR A 52 15.74 -8.93 15.20
N TRP A 53 15.93 -7.77 14.54
CA TRP A 53 17.24 -7.34 14.03
C TRP A 53 17.65 -5.93 14.49
N CYS A 54 16.80 -5.24 15.24
CA CYS A 54 17.05 -3.86 15.66
C CYS A 54 16.82 -3.72 17.17
N ASP A 55 17.65 -2.93 17.83
CA ASP A 55 17.50 -2.67 19.26
C ASP A 55 16.25 -1.85 19.57
N ASP A 56 15.64 -2.09 20.73
CA ASP A 56 14.45 -1.36 21.18
C ASP A 56 14.68 0.15 21.32
N ALA A 57 15.90 0.57 21.66
CA ALA A 57 16.25 1.98 21.74
C ALA A 57 16.10 2.68 20.38
N SER A 58 16.32 1.96 19.28
CA SER A 58 16.21 2.51 17.92
C SER A 58 14.77 2.65 17.45
N LYS A 59 13.82 1.91 18.05
CA LYS A 59 12.38 1.96 17.74
C LYS A 59 11.81 3.38 17.87
N LYS A 60 12.28 4.15 18.85
CA LYS A 60 11.83 5.54 19.08
C LYS A 60 12.09 6.49 17.90
N ARG A 61 13.09 6.18 17.08
CA ARG A 61 13.45 6.98 15.89
C ARG A 61 12.94 6.35 14.60
N ALA A 62 12.27 5.20 14.67
CA ALA A 62 11.81 4.48 13.51
C ALA A 62 10.66 5.24 12.82
N LYS A 63 10.77 5.38 11.49
CA LYS A 63 9.71 5.94 10.65
C LYS A 63 8.73 4.87 10.19
N THR A 64 9.19 3.64 10.06
CA THR A 64 8.34 2.49 9.73
C THR A 64 8.79 1.25 10.52
N ILE A 65 7.82 0.39 10.82
CA ILE A 65 8.03 -0.87 11.55
C ILE A 65 7.67 -2.02 10.62
N ASP A 66 8.65 -2.91 10.36
CA ASP A 66 8.43 -4.17 9.65
C ASP A 66 8.20 -5.28 10.68
N LEU A 67 7.00 -5.87 10.65
CA LEU A 67 6.66 -7.06 11.45
C LEU A 67 7.29 -8.30 10.82
N CYS A 68 8.61 -8.36 10.93
CA CYS A 68 9.44 -9.48 10.46
C CYS A 68 9.06 -10.77 11.17
N ASN A 69 9.14 -11.88 10.45
CA ASN A 69 8.96 -13.20 11.06
C ASN A 69 10.12 -13.49 12.03
N ASN A 70 9.80 -13.93 13.23
CA ASN A 70 10.80 -14.41 14.18
C ASN A 70 10.94 -15.94 14.02
N PRO A 71 12.12 -16.45 13.60
CA PRO A 71 12.31 -17.88 13.36
C PRO A 71 12.26 -18.73 14.64
N MET A 72 12.47 -18.12 15.80
CA MET A 72 12.50 -18.80 17.10
C MET A 72 11.11 -18.90 17.71
N THR A 73 10.34 -17.80 17.73
CA THR A 73 9.03 -17.76 18.42
C THR A 73 7.87 -18.14 17.52
N LYS A 74 7.98 -17.98 16.19
CA LYS A 74 6.89 -18.20 15.21
C LYS A 74 5.58 -17.49 15.59
N GLU A 75 5.69 -16.37 16.30
CA GLU A 75 4.53 -15.57 16.70
C GLU A 75 3.73 -15.12 15.46
N PRO A 76 2.39 -15.24 15.47
CA PRO A 76 1.53 -14.70 14.42
C PRO A 76 1.67 -13.19 14.29
N LYS A 77 1.61 -12.67 13.05
CA LYS A 77 1.77 -11.23 12.79
C LYS A 77 0.75 -10.35 13.50
N LEU A 78 -0.48 -10.82 13.71
CA LEU A 78 -1.52 -10.06 14.41
C LEU A 78 -1.18 -9.87 15.89
N GLU A 79 -0.70 -10.93 16.55
CA GLU A 79 -0.27 -10.87 17.96
C GLU A 79 0.94 -9.94 18.12
N ALA A 80 1.92 -10.09 17.21
CA ALA A 80 3.08 -9.20 17.16
C ALA A 80 2.67 -7.73 16.93
N ALA A 81 1.69 -7.46 16.05
CA ALA A 81 1.23 -6.10 15.78
C ALA A 81 0.66 -5.44 17.04
N VAL A 82 -0.22 -6.14 17.76
CA VAL A 82 -0.84 -5.66 19.00
C VAL A 82 0.21 -5.40 20.08
N ARG A 83 1.22 -6.28 20.20
CA ARG A 83 2.27 -6.17 21.21
C ARG A 83 3.30 -5.09 20.89
N ILE A 84 3.69 -4.97 19.62
CA ILE A 84 4.77 -4.08 19.18
C ILE A 84 4.26 -2.65 18.96
N VAL A 85 3.05 -2.48 18.44
CA VAL A 85 2.52 -1.17 18.04
C VAL A 85 1.31 -0.84 18.91
N PRO A 86 1.44 -0.02 19.97
CA PRO A 86 0.36 0.23 20.92
C PRO A 86 -0.88 0.87 20.26
N GLU A 87 -0.68 1.72 19.26
CA GLU A 87 -1.75 2.38 18.50
C GLU A 87 -2.45 1.44 17.49
N TRP A 88 -2.02 0.19 17.34
CA TRP A 88 -2.58 -0.73 16.35
C TRP A 88 -4.06 -1.05 16.63
N GLN A 89 -4.44 -1.18 17.90
CA GLN A 89 -5.82 -1.48 18.30
C GLN A 89 -6.79 -0.35 17.91
N ASP A 90 -6.35 0.89 18.02
CA ASP A 90 -7.15 2.06 17.66
C ASP A 90 -7.45 2.06 16.15
N TYR A 91 -6.42 1.82 15.33
CA TYR A 91 -6.59 1.71 13.88
C TYR A 91 -7.45 0.52 13.47
N ASP A 92 -7.26 -0.65 14.09
CA ASP A 92 -8.09 -1.83 13.82
C ASP A 92 -9.57 -1.57 14.17
N GLN A 93 -9.83 -0.85 15.27
CA GLN A 93 -11.19 -0.46 15.66
C GLN A 93 -11.81 0.53 14.67
N GLU A 94 -11.05 1.53 14.22
CA GLU A 94 -11.51 2.51 13.24
C GLU A 94 -11.93 1.83 11.92
N ILE A 95 -11.09 0.91 11.41
CA ILE A 95 -11.40 0.15 10.19
C ILE A 95 -12.63 -0.73 10.37
N LYS A 96 -12.80 -1.39 11.52
CA LYS A 96 -14.01 -2.18 11.82
C LYS A 96 -15.27 -1.32 11.82
N GLN A 97 -15.22 -0.13 12.43
CA GLN A 97 -16.34 0.81 12.40
C GLN A 97 -16.69 1.25 10.98
N LEU A 98 -15.67 1.54 10.17
CA LEU A 98 -15.84 1.90 8.77
C LEU A 98 -16.47 0.77 7.96
N GLN A 99 -16.02 -0.47 8.15
CA GLN A 99 -16.60 -1.66 7.50
C GLN A 99 -18.08 -1.85 7.85
N ILE A 100 -18.44 -1.68 9.13
CA ILE A 100 -19.83 -1.76 9.59
C ILE A 100 -20.68 -0.67 8.90
N ARG A 101 -20.16 0.55 8.77
CA ARG A 101 -20.86 1.65 8.08
C ARG A 101 -21.09 1.31 6.60
N PHE A 102 -20.06 0.86 5.89
CA PHE A 102 -20.19 0.45 4.49
C PHE A 102 -21.20 -0.68 4.29
N GLN A 103 -21.19 -1.68 5.17
CA GLN A 103 -22.14 -2.79 5.09
C GLN A 103 -23.58 -2.33 5.31
N LYS A 104 -23.81 -1.44 6.29
CA LYS A 104 -25.13 -0.81 6.52
C LYS A 104 -25.59 0.04 5.34
N GLU A 105 -24.71 0.83 4.72
CA GLU A 105 -25.03 1.65 3.55
C GLU A 105 -25.39 0.79 2.32
N LYS A 106 -24.70 -0.34 2.17
CA LYS A 106 -24.99 -1.33 1.12
C LYS A 106 -26.36 -1.98 1.33
N GLU A 107 -26.69 -2.33 2.56
CA GLU A 107 -27.99 -2.93 2.94
C GLU A 107 -29.15 -1.94 2.84
N THR A 108 -28.92 -0.68 3.20
CA THR A 108 -29.92 0.40 3.11
C THR A 108 -30.08 0.98 1.71
N GLY A 109 -29.33 0.49 0.71
CA GLY A 109 -29.46 0.88 -0.70
C GLY A 109 -29.06 2.33 -1.00
N ALA A 110 -28.36 3.02 -0.08
CA ALA A 110 -28.03 4.44 -0.21
C ALA A 110 -26.97 4.73 -1.29
N LEU A 111 -26.18 3.71 -1.69
CA LEU A 111 -25.11 3.87 -2.70
C LEU A 111 -25.63 4.14 -4.13
N TYR A 112 -26.93 3.93 -4.40
CA TYR A 112 -27.54 4.12 -5.72
C TYR A 112 -28.20 5.49 -5.95
N LYS A 113 -28.20 6.41 -4.98
CA LYS A 113 -28.94 7.69 -5.12
C LYS A 113 -28.15 8.87 -5.70
N GLU A 114 -26.84 8.75 -5.93
CA GLU A 114 -26.03 9.90 -6.38
C GLU A 114 -25.69 9.93 -7.87
N LYS A 115 -26.20 8.99 -8.69
CA LYS A 115 -25.86 8.91 -10.14
C LYS A 115 -26.98 9.17 -11.16
N THR A 116 -28.07 9.85 -10.77
CA THR A 116 -29.08 10.31 -11.74
C THR A 116 -29.54 11.73 -11.45
N LYS A 117 -28.71 12.69 -11.87
CA LYS A 117 -29.19 13.99 -12.38
C LYS A 117 -28.47 14.29 -13.68
N GLU A 118 -28.78 13.53 -14.73
CA GLU A 118 -28.68 14.08 -16.08
C GLU A 118 -29.85 15.06 -16.27
N PRO A 119 -29.61 16.31 -16.67
CA PRO A 119 -30.69 17.21 -17.05
C PRO A 119 -31.23 16.77 -18.40
N SER A 120 -32.44 16.21 -18.41
CA SER A 120 -33.25 15.99 -19.61
C SER A 120 -33.44 17.31 -20.34
N ARG A 121 -32.79 17.49 -21.49
CA ARG A 121 -33.17 18.51 -22.48
C ARG A 121 -34.26 17.90 -23.37
N GLU A 122 -35.51 18.22 -23.07
CA GLU A 122 -36.60 18.08 -24.04
C GLU A 122 -36.33 19.05 -25.21
N GLY A 123 -36.06 18.50 -26.38
CA GLY A 123 -36.12 19.23 -27.65
C GLY A 123 -37.45 18.93 -28.32
N PRO A 124 -38.24 19.93 -28.75
CA PRO A 124 -39.54 19.68 -29.35
C PRO A 124 -39.41 19.15 -30.77
N GLN A 125 -40.08 18.03 -31.03
CA GLN A 125 -40.31 17.48 -32.36
C GLN A 125 -41.38 18.32 -33.06
N LYS A 126 -41.04 19.01 -34.16
CA LYS A 126 -42.03 19.36 -35.19
C LYS A 126 -41.51 19.05 -36.59
N ARG A 127 -42.33 18.23 -37.22
CA ARG A 127 -42.42 17.74 -38.59
C ARG A 127 -42.83 18.89 -39.52
N GLU A 128 -42.21 19.00 -40.68
CA GLU A 128 -42.81 19.63 -41.87
C GLU A 128 -42.30 18.90 -43.11
N GLU A 129 -43.26 18.53 -43.97
CA GLU A 129 -43.15 17.78 -45.20
C GLU A 129 -42.78 18.71 -46.36
N LEU A 130 -41.81 18.33 -47.20
CA LEU A 130 -41.88 18.30 -48.68
C LEU A 130 -40.60 17.69 -49.27
#